data_AF-A0A3B8V3N1-F1
#
_entry.id   AF-A0A3B8V3N1-F1
#
_cell.length_a   1.000
_cell.length_b   1.000
_cell.length_c   1.000
_cell.angle_alpha   90.00
_cell.angle_beta   90.00
_cell.angle_gamma   90.00
#
_symmetry.space_group_name_H-M   'P 1'
#
loop_
_entity.id
_entity.type
_entity.pdbx_description
1 polymer ?
#
loop_
_entity_poly.entity_id
_entity_poly.type
_entity_poly.pdbx_seq_one_letter_code
_entity_poly.pdbx_strand_id
1 'polypeptide(L)'
;KDATQTVIDGAGFKATVVRITGGQDESTVIRGLTIANGEAGSMLPGNPNVLVGGGMMIIDASPRIEFCRFVDNRSSFGGAVYLLRSTSAVADSVFLDNFAFADGGAIFAFQGATRICRNDFLGNRAVNHGGAIKVVLGESYVHDCVMKDNIAYQGGGLYWFANEDTMPLEVHGCTILGNLANKIGGGVKSRFGFPAVTFEETTVCQNAPDEIDGPYVDLGMNELCVCPADFTGDGEVNGADLGILVAVWGPCRTAECIADLNQDGIVNGTDLGLLLGFWGPC
;
A
#
# COMPACT_ATOMS: atom_id res chain seq x y z
N LYS A 1 9.62 -19.99 17.39
CA LYS A 1 9.44 -19.36 18.72
C LYS A 1 8.29 -18.39 18.57
N ASP A 2 7.29 -18.50 19.44
CA ASP A 2 6.08 -17.69 19.39
C ASP A 2 6.39 -16.24 19.82
N ALA A 3 6.12 -15.26 18.94
CA ALA A 3 6.41 -13.84 19.18
C ALA A 3 5.56 -13.24 20.31
N THR A 4 4.49 -13.93 20.75
CA THR A 4 3.62 -13.46 21.85
C THR A 4 4.30 -13.49 23.22
N GLN A 5 5.42 -14.20 23.38
CA GLN A 5 6.04 -14.39 24.69
C GLN A 5 7.05 -13.30 25.09
N THR A 6 7.65 -12.60 24.13
CA THR A 6 8.64 -11.55 24.41
C THR A 6 8.14 -10.21 23.88
N VAL A 7 7.75 -9.32 24.79
CA VAL A 7 7.23 -7.98 24.47
C VAL A 7 8.26 -6.92 24.85
N ILE A 8 8.59 -6.04 23.91
CA ILE A 8 9.23 -4.75 24.18
C ILE A 8 8.12 -3.69 24.14
N ASP A 9 7.72 -3.25 25.32
CA ASP A 9 6.62 -2.30 25.53
C ASP A 9 7.13 -0.85 25.57
N GLY A 10 6.62 -0.02 24.67
CA GLY A 10 6.95 1.40 24.52
C GLY A 10 6.04 2.36 25.28
N ALA A 11 5.08 1.87 26.07
CA ALA A 11 4.11 2.73 26.75
C ALA A 11 4.79 3.79 27.64
N GLY A 12 4.37 5.05 27.50
CA GLY A 12 4.96 6.21 28.17
C GLY A 12 6.37 6.60 27.69
N PHE A 13 6.96 5.87 26.73
CA PHE A 13 8.26 6.20 26.15
C PHE A 13 8.10 7.19 24.99
N LYS A 14 8.81 8.32 25.09
CA LYS A 14 8.68 9.45 24.13
C LYS A 14 9.53 9.30 22.87
N ALA A 15 10.00 8.09 22.59
CA ALA A 15 10.91 7.77 21.51
C ALA A 15 10.48 6.45 20.86
N THR A 16 11.02 6.18 19.67
CA THR A 16 10.91 4.86 19.02
C THR A 16 11.38 3.76 19.97
N VAL A 17 10.65 2.64 20.00
CA VAL A 17 10.98 1.49 20.85
C VAL A 17 12.32 0.84 20.46
N VAL A 18 12.56 0.62 19.17
CA VAL A 18 13.80 0.03 18.64
C VAL A 18 14.43 0.91 17.56
N ARG A 19 15.67 1.33 17.74
CA ARG A 19 16.41 2.16 16.76
C ARG A 19 17.60 1.39 16.20
N ILE A 20 17.70 1.31 14.87
CA ILE A 20 18.83 0.70 14.16
C ILE A 20 19.34 1.73 13.15
N THR A 21 20.57 2.20 13.35
CA THR A 21 21.16 3.25 12.52
C THR A 21 22.64 2.96 12.27
N GLY A 22 23.16 3.43 11.14
CA GLY A 22 24.61 3.54 10.93
C GLY A 22 25.27 2.25 10.43
N GLY A 23 24.76 1.70 9.33
CA GLY A 23 25.44 0.70 8.52
C GLY A 23 25.34 -0.75 8.98
N GLN A 24 24.46 -1.06 9.93
CA GLN A 24 24.15 -2.46 10.27
C GLN A 24 23.62 -3.18 9.02
N ASP A 25 24.06 -4.40 8.77
CA ASP A 25 23.69 -5.19 7.60
C ASP A 25 22.73 -6.34 7.96
N GLU A 26 22.53 -7.25 7.02
CA GLU A 26 21.61 -8.40 7.14
C GLU A 26 22.02 -9.40 8.24
N SER A 27 23.24 -9.30 8.79
CA SER A 27 23.66 -10.07 9.97
C SER A 27 22.96 -9.62 11.25
N THR A 28 22.42 -8.39 11.26
CA THR A 28 21.55 -7.92 12.35
C THR A 28 20.15 -8.48 12.15
N VAL A 29 19.74 -9.40 13.03
CA VAL A 29 18.44 -10.07 12.94
C VAL A 29 17.57 -9.74 14.16
N ILE A 30 16.43 -9.11 13.92
CA ILE A 30 15.36 -8.92 14.90
C ILE A 30 14.31 -9.99 14.66
N ARG A 31 14.12 -10.89 15.63
CA ARG A 31 13.27 -12.07 15.43
C ARG A 31 12.50 -12.52 16.65
N GLY A 32 11.22 -12.85 16.46
CA GLY A 32 10.40 -13.49 17.49
C GLY A 32 10.01 -12.54 18.64
N LEU A 33 9.87 -11.25 18.34
CA LEU A 33 9.55 -10.21 19.32
C LEU A 33 8.19 -9.58 19.01
N THR A 34 7.47 -9.19 20.05
CA THR A 34 6.40 -8.20 19.96
C THR A 34 6.96 -6.84 20.34
N ILE A 35 6.81 -5.85 19.46
CA ILE A 35 7.16 -4.44 19.69
C ILE A 35 5.84 -3.67 19.73
N ALA A 36 5.50 -3.13 20.90
CA ALA A 36 4.15 -2.60 21.12
C ALA A 36 4.12 -1.24 21.80
N ASN A 37 3.00 -0.55 21.65
CA ASN A 37 2.64 0.67 22.38
C ASN A 37 3.65 1.83 22.27
N GLY A 38 4.44 1.91 21.20
CA GLY A 38 5.24 3.12 20.94
C GLY A 38 4.32 4.32 20.71
N GLU A 39 4.51 5.43 21.42
CA GLU A 39 3.53 6.54 21.40
C GLU A 39 3.88 7.72 20.47
N ALA A 40 5.15 7.85 20.09
CA ALA A 40 5.64 9.04 19.38
C ALA A 40 6.58 8.74 18.22
N GLY A 41 7.53 7.82 18.40
CA GLY A 41 8.68 7.67 17.50
C GLY A 41 9.80 8.68 17.79
N SER A 42 10.78 8.78 16.90
CA SER A 42 12.01 9.55 17.12
C SER A 42 12.21 10.64 16.10
N MET A 43 12.91 11.71 16.48
CA MET A 43 13.27 12.78 15.54
C MET A 43 14.10 12.22 14.38
N LEU A 44 13.69 12.56 13.16
CA LEU A 44 14.45 12.23 11.96
C LEU A 44 15.77 13.02 11.94
N PRO A 45 16.94 12.37 11.74
CA PRO A 45 18.20 13.08 11.57
C PRO A 45 18.12 14.10 10.43
N GLY A 46 18.46 15.35 10.72
CA GLY A 46 18.36 16.47 9.77
C GLY A 46 16.99 17.14 9.68
N ASN A 47 15.94 16.59 10.30
CA ASN A 47 14.62 17.21 10.37
C ASN A 47 13.94 16.97 11.73
N PRO A 48 14.27 17.79 12.77
CA PRO A 48 13.83 17.54 14.15
C PRO A 48 12.32 17.72 14.37
N ASN A 49 11.60 18.30 13.41
CA ASN A 49 10.15 18.46 13.49
C ASN A 49 9.36 17.22 13.02
N VAL A 50 10.07 16.18 12.56
CA VAL A 50 9.49 14.96 12.02
C VAL A 50 9.80 13.80 12.97
N LEU A 51 8.74 13.18 13.50
CA LEU A 51 8.84 11.97 14.31
C LEU A 51 8.56 10.74 13.44
N VAL A 52 9.38 9.70 13.59
CA VAL A 52 9.32 8.51 12.76
C VAL A 52 9.41 7.22 13.58
N GLY A 53 8.77 6.16 13.08
CA GLY A 53 8.92 4.79 13.57
C GLY A 53 8.47 4.64 15.02
N GLY A 54 7.17 4.46 15.28
CA GLY A 54 6.67 4.33 16.65
C GLY A 54 7.29 3.11 17.35
N GLY A 55 7.24 1.96 16.67
CA GLY A 55 7.87 0.72 17.11
C GLY A 55 9.34 0.64 16.72
N MET A 56 9.67 0.87 15.45
CA MET A 56 11.04 0.72 14.95
C MET A 56 11.43 1.80 13.94
N MET A 57 12.66 2.27 14.05
CA MET A 57 13.28 3.25 13.16
C MET A 57 14.57 2.66 12.61
N ILE A 58 14.64 2.54 11.28
CA ILE A 58 15.80 2.01 10.56
C ILE A 58 16.29 3.07 9.57
N ILE A 59 17.55 3.50 9.72
CA ILE A 59 18.14 4.54 8.87
C ILE A 59 19.54 4.12 8.43
N ASP A 60 19.78 4.10 7.12
CA ASP A 60 21.07 3.74 6.53
C ASP A 60 21.58 2.38 7.07
N ALA A 61 20.68 1.40 7.16
CA ALA A 61 20.93 0.07 7.70
C ALA A 61 20.00 -0.95 7.03
N SER A 62 20.38 -2.23 7.06
CA SER A 62 19.72 -3.33 6.35
C SER A 62 19.53 -4.60 7.19
N PRO A 63 19.00 -4.50 8.43
CA PRO A 63 18.70 -5.69 9.24
C PRO A 63 17.63 -6.59 8.59
N ARG A 64 17.56 -7.83 9.08
CA ARG A 64 16.43 -8.74 8.84
C ARG A 64 15.45 -8.66 10.01
N ILE A 65 14.17 -8.42 9.73
CA ILE A 65 13.07 -8.38 10.69
C ILE A 65 12.12 -9.51 10.34
N GLU A 66 12.07 -10.53 11.20
CA GLU A 66 11.37 -11.79 10.88
C GLU A 66 10.55 -12.32 12.05
N PHE A 67 9.38 -12.89 11.80
CA PHE A 67 8.56 -13.50 12.86
C PHE A 67 8.28 -12.54 14.02
N CYS A 68 8.05 -11.26 13.70
CA CYS A 68 7.79 -10.22 14.69
C CYS A 68 6.32 -9.82 14.70
N ARG A 69 5.93 -9.12 15.77
CA ARG A 69 4.62 -8.48 15.88
C ARG A 69 4.82 -7.01 16.20
N PHE A 70 4.17 -6.13 15.45
CA PHE A 70 4.11 -4.70 15.72
C PHE A 70 2.67 -4.32 16.04
N VAL A 71 2.41 -3.92 17.28
CA VAL A 71 1.03 -3.74 17.80
C VAL A 71 0.87 -2.37 18.44
N ASP A 72 -0.19 -1.64 18.06
CA ASP A 72 -0.57 -0.37 18.71
C ASP A 72 0.55 0.70 18.73
N ASN A 73 1.48 0.66 17.77
CA ASN A 73 2.53 1.66 17.67
C ASN A 73 2.07 2.90 16.91
N ARG A 74 2.59 4.05 17.33
CA ARG A 74 2.17 5.37 16.85
C ARG A 74 3.36 6.27 16.55
N SER A 75 3.31 6.94 15.41
CA SER A 75 4.27 8.00 15.05
C SER A 75 3.70 8.91 13.96
N SER A 76 4.41 9.97 13.56
CA SER A 76 3.97 10.76 12.41
C SER A 76 4.16 9.99 11.10
N PHE A 77 5.29 9.29 10.96
CA PHE A 77 5.62 8.51 9.77
C PHE A 77 6.07 7.10 10.15
N GLY A 78 5.44 6.07 9.55
CA GLY A 78 5.69 4.69 9.95
C GLY A 78 5.20 4.44 11.37
N GLY A 79 3.89 4.29 11.55
CA GLY A 79 3.29 4.10 12.88
C GLY A 79 3.96 2.94 13.63
N ALA A 80 4.18 1.82 12.94
CA ALA A 80 5.06 0.75 13.41
C ALA A 80 6.52 1.00 13.01
N VAL A 81 6.82 1.00 11.72
CA VAL A 81 8.19 0.94 11.20
C VAL A 81 8.44 2.04 10.20
N TYR A 82 9.52 2.77 10.40
CA TYR A 82 10.05 3.72 9.43
C TYR A 82 11.41 3.24 8.90
N LEU A 83 11.53 3.14 7.58
CA LEU A 83 12.73 2.71 6.86
C LEU A 83 13.19 3.83 5.94
N LEU A 84 14.41 4.31 6.15
CA LEU A 84 15.04 5.33 5.30
C LEU A 84 16.35 4.81 4.73
N ARG A 85 16.45 4.81 3.40
CA ARG A 85 17.65 4.32 2.67
C ARG A 85 18.09 2.96 3.19
N SER A 86 17.12 2.06 3.28
CA SER A 86 17.27 0.74 3.86
C SER A 86 17.02 -0.34 2.80
N THR A 87 17.81 -1.41 2.86
CA THR A 87 17.58 -2.64 2.08
C THR A 87 17.11 -3.80 2.96
N SER A 88 16.53 -3.47 4.13
CA SER A 88 16.03 -4.45 5.10
C SER A 88 15.05 -5.43 4.47
N ALA A 89 15.07 -6.66 4.99
CA ALA A 89 14.00 -7.62 4.75
C ALA A 89 13.04 -7.61 5.94
N VAL A 90 11.77 -7.29 5.68
CA VAL A 90 10.67 -7.37 6.65
C VAL A 90 9.79 -8.53 6.22
N ALA A 91 9.82 -9.62 6.99
CA ALA A 91 9.12 -10.83 6.59
C ALA A 91 8.44 -11.59 7.72
N ASP A 92 7.46 -12.41 7.35
CA ASP A 92 6.83 -13.40 8.21
C ASP A 92 6.29 -12.77 9.53
N SER A 93 5.82 -11.52 9.46
CA SER A 93 5.48 -10.69 10.62
C SER A 93 4.05 -10.15 10.56
N VAL A 94 3.53 -9.72 11.70
CA VAL A 94 2.17 -9.16 11.82
C VAL A 94 2.25 -7.70 12.27
N PHE A 95 1.52 -6.83 11.58
CA PHE A 95 1.34 -5.41 11.89
C PHE A 95 -0.13 -5.17 12.18
N LEU A 96 -0.44 -4.93 13.45
CA LEU A 96 -1.81 -4.82 13.95
C LEU A 96 -2.06 -3.46 14.61
N ASP A 97 -3.11 -2.77 14.17
CA ASP A 97 -3.63 -1.54 14.81
C ASP A 97 -2.59 -0.42 15.01
N ASN A 98 -1.60 -0.34 14.12
CA ASN A 98 -0.61 0.74 14.16
C ASN A 98 -1.16 2.01 13.50
N PHE A 99 -0.74 3.16 14.01
CA PHE A 99 -1.30 4.45 13.62
C PHE A 99 -0.23 5.48 13.24
N ALA A 100 -0.35 6.06 12.05
CA ALA A 100 0.46 7.19 11.61
C ALA A 100 -0.34 8.50 11.56
N PHE A 101 0.15 9.55 12.24
CA PHE A 101 -0.45 10.90 12.16
C PHE A 101 -0.27 11.56 10.79
N ALA A 102 0.60 11.03 9.94
CA ALA A 102 0.72 11.44 8.54
C ALA A 102 0.66 10.23 7.62
N ASP A 103 1.70 9.39 7.56
CA ASP A 103 1.87 8.44 6.45
C ASP A 103 2.44 7.09 6.91
N GLY A 104 2.02 6.01 6.25
CA GLY A 104 2.47 4.65 6.52
C GLY A 104 2.01 4.17 7.89
N GLY A 105 0.73 3.78 8.00
CA GLY A 105 0.13 3.41 9.29
C GLY A 105 0.87 2.28 9.97
N ALA A 106 1.26 1.24 9.23
CA ALA A 106 2.26 0.29 9.68
C ALA A 106 3.66 0.68 9.21
N ILE A 107 3.92 0.60 7.90
CA ILE A 107 5.26 0.77 7.32
C ILE A 107 5.31 2.03 6.45
N PHE A 108 6.34 2.84 6.65
CA PHE A 108 6.81 3.80 5.66
C PHE A 108 8.23 3.41 5.21
N ALA A 109 8.39 3.03 3.95
CA ALA A 109 9.69 2.87 3.28
C ALA A 109 10.01 4.05 2.35
N PHE A 110 11.17 4.70 2.54
CA PHE A 110 11.60 5.86 1.78
C PHE A 110 13.02 5.69 1.21
N GLN A 111 13.16 5.84 -0.12
CA GLN A 111 14.44 5.84 -0.85
C GLN A 111 15.30 4.58 -0.59
N GLY A 112 14.69 3.40 -0.52
CA GLY A 112 15.38 2.15 -0.24
C GLY A 112 15.01 1.01 -1.19
N ALA A 113 15.59 -0.16 -0.96
CA ALA A 113 15.25 -1.40 -1.64
C ALA A 113 14.75 -2.42 -0.60
N THR A 114 13.71 -2.02 0.14
CA THR A 114 13.15 -2.83 1.22
C THR A 114 12.36 -3.99 0.64
N ARG A 115 12.55 -5.17 1.21
CA ARG A 115 11.84 -6.40 0.84
C ARG A 115 10.72 -6.63 1.85
N ILE A 116 9.47 -6.46 1.45
CA ILE A 116 8.32 -6.66 2.34
C ILE A 116 7.61 -7.94 1.89
N CYS A 117 7.78 -9.04 2.62
CA CYS A 117 7.30 -10.36 2.18
C CYS A 117 6.52 -11.12 3.25
N ARG A 118 5.41 -11.79 2.92
CA ARG A 118 4.71 -12.69 3.85
C ARG A 118 4.34 -12.02 5.17
N ASN A 119 3.80 -10.81 5.10
CA ASN A 119 3.35 -10.08 6.29
C ASN A 119 1.84 -9.88 6.28
N ASP A 120 1.25 -9.85 7.48
CA ASP A 120 -0.15 -9.50 7.69
C ASP A 120 -0.25 -8.06 8.21
N PHE A 121 -0.93 -7.19 7.49
CA PHE A 121 -1.23 -5.82 7.86
C PHE A 121 -2.73 -5.66 8.13
N LEU A 122 -3.09 -5.59 9.41
CA LEU A 122 -4.47 -5.66 9.88
C LEU A 122 -4.83 -4.39 10.66
N GLY A 123 -5.88 -3.69 10.24
CA GLY A 123 -6.43 -2.55 11.01
C GLY A 123 -5.51 -1.34 11.16
N ASN A 124 -4.45 -1.23 10.35
CA ASN A 124 -3.51 -0.12 10.45
C ASN A 124 -4.10 1.14 9.81
N ARG A 125 -3.70 2.31 10.32
CA ARG A 125 -4.28 3.59 9.91
C ARG A 125 -3.23 4.67 9.68
N ALA A 126 -3.38 5.40 8.59
CA ALA A 126 -2.67 6.66 8.35
C ALA A 126 -3.68 7.81 8.19
N VAL A 127 -3.29 9.03 8.59
CA VAL A 127 -4.14 10.20 8.33
C VAL A 127 -4.12 10.60 6.86
N ASN A 128 -2.98 10.46 6.18
CA ASN A 128 -2.80 10.92 4.80
C ASN A 128 -2.67 9.73 3.82
N HIS A 129 -1.54 9.01 3.82
CA HIS A 129 -1.29 8.03 2.77
C HIS A 129 -0.76 6.70 3.28
N GLY A 130 -1.23 5.59 2.71
CA GLY A 130 -0.73 4.23 2.99
C GLY A 130 -1.16 3.75 4.36
N GLY A 131 -2.38 3.25 4.49
CA GLY A 131 -2.93 2.79 5.78
C GLY A 131 -2.15 1.59 6.32
N ALA A 132 -1.88 0.57 5.50
CA ALA A 132 -0.88 -0.44 5.82
C ALA A 132 0.52 0.07 5.47
N ILE A 133 0.78 0.26 4.18
CA ILE A 133 2.13 0.50 3.66
C ILE A 133 2.16 1.76 2.83
N LYS A 134 3.18 2.58 3.06
CA LYS A 134 3.60 3.62 2.12
C LYS A 134 5.01 3.33 1.62
N VAL A 135 5.18 3.31 0.30
CA VAL A 135 6.48 3.20 -0.37
C VAL A 135 6.72 4.46 -1.21
N VAL A 136 7.88 5.08 -1.03
CA VAL A 136 8.25 6.32 -1.73
C VAL A 136 9.66 6.19 -2.28
N LEU A 137 9.77 6.15 -3.61
CA LEU A 137 11.03 6.02 -4.36
C LEU A 137 11.82 4.72 -4.03
N GLY A 138 12.81 4.41 -4.86
CA GLY A 138 13.70 3.26 -4.69
C GLY A 138 13.20 1.99 -5.40
N GLU A 139 13.68 0.84 -4.93
CA GLU A 139 13.55 -0.46 -5.59
C GLU A 139 12.94 -1.49 -4.63
N SER A 140 11.95 -1.07 -3.86
CA SER A 140 11.26 -1.95 -2.91
C SER A 140 10.22 -2.82 -3.62
N TYR A 141 9.85 -3.95 -3.02
CA TYR A 141 8.79 -4.83 -3.51
C TYR A 141 7.94 -5.37 -2.36
N VAL A 142 6.70 -5.76 -2.67
CA VAL A 142 5.70 -6.22 -1.70
C VAL A 142 5.10 -7.54 -2.16
N HIS A 143 5.56 -8.64 -1.57
CA HIS A 143 5.18 -9.99 -2.03
C HIS A 143 4.46 -10.79 -0.94
N ASP A 144 3.51 -11.64 -1.33
CA ASP A 144 2.85 -12.61 -0.44
C ASP A 144 2.21 -11.97 0.82
N CYS A 145 1.82 -10.70 0.77
CA CYS A 145 1.32 -9.97 1.93
C CYS A 145 -0.20 -9.92 1.96
N VAL A 146 -0.77 -9.91 3.16
CA VAL A 146 -2.19 -9.63 3.39
C VAL A 146 -2.33 -8.21 3.92
N MET A 147 -3.11 -7.37 3.23
CA MET A 147 -3.47 -6.02 3.67
C MET A 147 -4.98 -5.96 3.85
N LYS A 148 -5.43 -6.00 5.10
CA LYS A 148 -6.85 -6.07 5.43
C LYS A 148 -7.31 -4.99 6.39
N ASP A 149 -8.46 -4.39 6.07
CA ASP A 149 -9.18 -3.44 6.93
C ASP A 149 -8.32 -2.21 7.34
N ASN A 150 -7.38 -1.80 6.48
CA ASN A 150 -6.52 -0.65 6.74
C ASN A 150 -7.15 0.63 6.21
N ILE A 151 -6.84 1.77 6.87
CA ILE A 151 -7.53 3.05 6.62
C ILE A 151 -6.53 4.17 6.31
N ALA A 152 -6.77 4.93 5.25
CA ALA A 152 -6.00 6.15 4.93
C ALA A 152 -6.88 7.26 4.34
N TYR A 153 -6.29 8.42 4.04
CA TYR A 153 -6.95 9.38 3.15
C TYR A 153 -6.79 8.99 1.68
N GLN A 154 -5.65 8.41 1.29
CA GLN A 154 -5.43 7.75 0.00
C GLN A 154 -4.58 6.49 0.18
N GLY A 155 -4.85 5.42 -0.56
CA GLY A 155 -4.10 4.17 -0.43
C GLY A 155 -4.38 3.50 0.92
N GLY A 156 -5.59 3.01 1.14
CA GLY A 156 -5.98 2.36 2.40
C GLY A 156 -5.07 1.15 2.70
N GLY A 157 -4.91 0.25 1.73
CA GLY A 157 -3.91 -0.82 1.79
C GLY A 157 -2.51 -0.28 1.51
N LEU A 158 -2.25 0.06 0.25
CA LEU A 158 -0.93 0.46 -0.22
C LEU A 158 -0.97 1.84 -0.88
N TYR A 159 0.00 2.69 -0.54
CA TYR A 159 0.27 3.91 -1.29
C TYR A 159 1.69 3.89 -1.84
N TRP A 160 1.83 4.11 -3.14
CA TRP A 160 3.13 4.18 -3.81
C TRP A 160 3.35 5.53 -4.51
N PHE A 161 4.55 6.06 -4.35
CA PHE A 161 5.03 7.27 -5.01
C PHE A 161 6.34 6.99 -5.73
N ALA A 162 6.37 7.25 -7.03
CA ALA A 162 7.55 7.14 -7.87
C ALA A 162 7.93 8.48 -8.53
N ASN A 163 9.13 8.55 -9.07
CA ASN A 163 9.56 9.52 -10.07
C ASN A 163 10.17 8.79 -11.28
N GLU A 164 10.66 9.52 -12.27
CA GLU A 164 11.22 8.96 -13.51
C GLU A 164 12.45 8.04 -13.31
N ASP A 165 13.15 8.17 -12.18
CA ASP A 165 14.33 7.36 -11.82
C ASP A 165 13.98 6.15 -10.93
N THR A 166 12.72 6.01 -10.52
CA THR A 166 12.28 4.92 -9.64
C THR A 166 12.09 3.65 -10.47
N MET A 167 12.34 2.46 -9.90
CA MET A 167 11.94 1.20 -10.52
C MET A 167 10.46 0.90 -10.22
N PRO A 168 9.72 0.20 -11.11
CA PRO A 168 8.37 -0.25 -10.81
C PRO A 168 8.30 -0.96 -9.45
N LEU A 169 7.32 -0.60 -8.63
CA LEU A 169 7.01 -1.38 -7.44
C LEU A 169 6.33 -2.68 -7.87
N GLU A 170 6.91 -3.81 -7.51
CA GLU A 170 6.33 -5.13 -7.74
C GLU A 170 5.40 -5.50 -6.57
N VAL A 171 4.13 -5.78 -6.90
CA VAL A 171 3.14 -6.34 -5.98
C VAL A 171 2.77 -7.73 -6.49
N HIS A 172 3.22 -8.76 -5.79
CA HIS A 172 3.10 -10.15 -6.23
C HIS A 172 2.48 -11.03 -5.13
N GLY A 173 1.54 -11.91 -5.47
CA GLY A 173 1.01 -12.89 -4.51
C GLY A 173 0.23 -12.27 -3.34
N CYS A 174 -0.20 -11.01 -3.44
CA CYS A 174 -0.78 -10.28 -2.31
C CYS A 174 -2.31 -10.44 -2.24
N THR A 175 -2.88 -10.19 -1.06
CA THR A 175 -4.33 -10.05 -0.86
C THR A 175 -4.62 -8.70 -0.23
N ILE A 176 -5.30 -7.81 -0.95
CA ILE A 176 -5.62 -6.45 -0.53
C ILE A 176 -7.15 -6.34 -0.43
N LEU A 177 -7.68 -6.43 0.79
CA LEU A 177 -9.11 -6.64 1.04
C LEU A 177 -9.69 -5.66 2.07
N GLY A 178 -10.87 -5.09 1.81
CA GLY A 178 -11.62 -4.37 2.85
C GLY A 178 -10.99 -3.05 3.31
N ASN A 179 -10.01 -2.52 2.56
CA ASN A 179 -9.31 -1.31 2.93
C ASN A 179 -10.11 -0.06 2.53
N LEU A 180 -9.98 1.00 3.32
CA LEU A 180 -10.73 2.25 3.15
C LEU A 180 -9.78 3.42 2.92
N ALA A 181 -10.02 4.18 1.86
CA ALA A 181 -9.48 5.50 1.67
C ALA A 181 -10.61 6.53 1.77
N ASN A 182 -10.37 7.68 2.41
CA ASN A 182 -11.40 8.74 2.44
C ASN A 182 -11.54 9.48 1.09
N LYS A 183 -10.55 9.38 0.21
CA LYS A 183 -10.56 10.08 -1.09
C LYS A 183 -10.52 9.15 -2.29
N ILE A 184 -9.48 8.32 -2.43
CA ILE A 184 -9.20 7.51 -3.63
C ILE A 184 -8.24 6.37 -3.30
N GLY A 185 -8.34 5.28 -4.06
CA GLY A 185 -7.44 4.11 -3.93
C GLY A 185 -7.58 3.46 -2.56
N GLY A 186 -8.76 2.92 -2.27
CA GLY A 186 -9.03 2.15 -1.06
C GLY A 186 -8.04 1.01 -0.91
N GLY A 187 -7.87 0.20 -1.96
CA GLY A 187 -6.89 -0.89 -1.95
C GLY A 187 -5.50 -0.34 -2.20
N VAL A 188 -5.27 0.16 -3.41
CA VAL A 188 -3.98 0.70 -3.84
C VAL A 188 -4.12 2.11 -4.41
N LYS A 189 -3.21 3.00 -4.03
CA LYS A 189 -3.01 4.28 -4.70
C LYS A 189 -1.60 4.37 -5.27
N SER A 190 -1.47 4.50 -6.59
CA SER A 190 -0.19 4.83 -7.25
C SER A 190 -0.19 6.31 -7.68
N ARG A 191 0.95 6.99 -7.49
CA ARG A 191 1.18 8.35 -8.00
C ARG A 191 2.33 8.34 -9.00
N PHE A 192 2.11 9.03 -10.12
CA PHE A 192 2.96 9.10 -11.32
C PHE A 192 2.86 7.84 -12.18
N GLY A 193 2.73 8.02 -13.49
CA GLY A 193 2.45 6.92 -14.43
C GLY A 193 3.64 6.22 -15.03
N PHE A 194 4.85 6.70 -14.74
CA PHE A 194 6.07 6.10 -15.25
C PHE A 194 7.18 6.13 -14.18
N PRO A 195 7.63 4.95 -13.71
CA PRO A 195 7.01 3.64 -13.92
C PRO A 195 5.62 3.52 -13.23
N ALA A 196 4.79 2.62 -13.74
CA ALA A 196 3.57 2.16 -13.07
C ALA A 196 3.88 1.02 -12.10
N VAL A 197 3.01 0.81 -11.11
CA VAL A 197 3.09 -0.35 -10.19
C VAL A 197 2.71 -1.61 -10.97
N THR A 198 3.36 -2.74 -10.71
CA THR A 198 3.01 -4.01 -11.35
C THR A 198 2.26 -4.90 -10.38
N PHE A 199 1.29 -5.65 -10.91
CA PHE A 199 0.53 -6.65 -10.17
C PHE A 199 0.67 -8.01 -10.83
N GLU A 200 0.96 -9.05 -10.05
CA GLU A 200 0.96 -10.45 -10.48
C GLU A 200 0.38 -11.32 -9.36
N GLU A 201 -0.41 -12.34 -9.68
CA GLU A 201 -0.98 -13.30 -8.70
C GLU A 201 -1.62 -12.63 -7.47
N THR A 202 -2.19 -11.44 -7.62
CA THR A 202 -2.65 -10.59 -6.52
C THR A 202 -4.17 -10.39 -6.56
N THR A 203 -4.81 -10.47 -5.41
CA THR A 203 -6.23 -10.15 -5.22
C THR A 203 -6.39 -8.73 -4.68
N VAL A 204 -7.20 -7.89 -5.32
CA VAL A 204 -7.57 -6.55 -4.83
C VAL A 204 -9.09 -6.39 -4.90
N CYS A 205 -9.76 -6.48 -3.76
CA CYS A 205 -11.21 -6.57 -3.68
C CYS A 205 -11.80 -5.91 -2.44
N GLN A 206 -13.08 -5.55 -2.50
CA GLN A 206 -13.86 -5.00 -1.39
C GLN A 206 -13.22 -3.75 -0.77
N ASN A 207 -12.42 -3.00 -1.52
CA ASN A 207 -11.82 -1.78 -1.03
C ASN A 207 -12.65 -0.56 -1.47
N ALA A 208 -12.68 0.48 -0.64
CA ALA A 208 -13.49 1.67 -0.88
C ALA A 208 -12.65 2.97 -0.81
N PRO A 209 -12.98 4.01 -1.60
CA PRO A 209 -14.03 4.05 -2.62
C PRO A 209 -13.69 3.25 -3.88
N ASP A 210 -12.40 3.03 -4.17
CA ASP A 210 -11.95 2.32 -5.36
C ASP A 210 -10.93 1.23 -4.98
N GLU A 211 -10.89 0.15 -5.75
CA GLU A 211 -9.90 -0.92 -5.55
C GLU A 211 -8.48 -0.44 -5.80
N ILE A 212 -8.25 0.18 -6.96
CA ILE A 212 -6.96 0.72 -7.38
C ILE A 212 -7.20 2.10 -8.00
N ASP A 213 -6.46 3.10 -7.54
CA ASP A 213 -6.43 4.42 -8.17
C ASP A 213 -5.01 4.77 -8.64
N GLY A 214 -4.90 5.17 -9.90
CA GLY A 214 -3.64 5.42 -10.57
C GLY A 214 -3.19 4.28 -11.50
N PRO A 215 -2.17 4.54 -12.32
CA PRO A 215 -1.72 3.62 -13.36
C PRO A 215 -1.03 2.40 -12.77
N TYR A 216 -1.29 1.24 -13.39
CA TYR A 216 -0.69 -0.04 -13.06
C TYR A 216 -0.50 -0.90 -14.31
N VAL A 217 0.34 -1.93 -14.18
CA VAL A 217 0.53 -2.97 -15.19
C VAL A 217 0.09 -4.30 -14.59
N ASP A 218 -0.87 -4.94 -15.22
CA ASP A 218 -1.30 -6.31 -14.91
C ASP A 218 -0.37 -7.30 -15.63
N LEU A 219 0.37 -8.10 -14.86
CA LEU A 219 1.26 -9.16 -15.37
C LEU A 219 0.60 -10.54 -15.38
N GLY A 220 -0.66 -10.65 -14.94
CA GLY A 220 -1.49 -11.85 -15.01
C GLY A 220 -1.80 -12.49 -13.66
N MET A 221 -2.76 -13.42 -13.68
CA MET A 221 -3.21 -14.20 -12.53
C MET A 221 -3.77 -13.35 -11.36
N ASN A 222 -4.13 -12.10 -11.62
CA ASN A 222 -4.73 -11.22 -10.62
C ASN A 222 -6.25 -11.45 -10.51
N GLU A 223 -6.79 -11.23 -9.32
CA GLU A 223 -8.23 -11.15 -9.04
C GLU A 223 -8.52 -9.72 -8.59
N LEU A 224 -8.75 -8.84 -9.57
CA LEU A 224 -9.06 -7.43 -9.32
C LEU A 224 -10.57 -7.27 -9.38
N CYS A 225 -11.24 -7.01 -8.25
CA CYS A 225 -12.66 -6.65 -8.24
C CYS A 225 -12.90 -5.20 -8.76
N VAL A 226 -11.96 -4.70 -9.57
CA VAL A 226 -12.12 -3.44 -10.28
C VAL A 226 -12.97 -3.76 -11.50
N CYS A 227 -14.15 -3.16 -11.60
CA CYS A 227 -14.95 -3.24 -12.82
C CYS A 227 -15.17 -1.86 -13.41
N PRO A 228 -14.15 -1.28 -14.07
CA PRO A 228 -14.27 0.04 -14.69
C PRO A 228 -15.36 0.08 -15.75
N ALA A 229 -15.65 -1.08 -16.34
CA ALA A 229 -16.65 -1.25 -17.39
C ALA A 229 -18.01 -1.76 -16.88
N ASP A 230 -18.18 -1.94 -15.57
CA ASP A 230 -19.52 -2.15 -14.98
C ASP A 230 -20.13 -0.78 -14.72
N PHE A 231 -20.74 -0.24 -15.76
CA PHE A 231 -21.41 1.06 -15.72
C PHE A 231 -22.75 0.99 -14.99
N THR A 232 -23.29 -0.21 -14.79
CA THR A 232 -24.55 -0.41 -14.06
C THR A 232 -24.35 -0.54 -12.55
N GLY A 233 -23.15 -0.91 -12.11
CA GLY A 233 -22.79 -1.19 -10.73
C GLY A 233 -23.41 -2.48 -10.18
N ASP A 234 -23.76 -3.44 -11.06
CA ASP A 234 -24.40 -4.70 -10.69
C ASP A 234 -23.42 -5.86 -10.42
N GLY A 235 -22.12 -5.62 -10.60
CA GLY A 235 -21.06 -6.60 -10.42
C GLY A 235 -20.87 -7.50 -11.63
N GLU A 236 -21.37 -7.15 -12.81
CA GLU A 236 -21.04 -7.84 -14.06
C GLU A 236 -20.79 -6.83 -15.18
N VAL A 237 -19.76 -7.06 -16.01
CA VAL A 237 -19.60 -6.37 -17.29
C VAL A 237 -20.28 -7.21 -18.37
N ASN A 238 -21.45 -6.79 -18.81
CA ASN A 238 -22.27 -7.54 -19.75
C ASN A 238 -22.94 -6.66 -20.82
N GLY A 239 -24.00 -7.19 -21.44
CA GLY A 239 -24.72 -6.49 -22.50
C GLY A 239 -25.36 -5.16 -22.06
N ALA A 240 -25.64 -5.00 -20.76
CA ALA A 240 -26.17 -3.76 -20.20
C ALA A 240 -25.13 -2.65 -20.28
N ASP A 241 -23.88 -2.93 -19.89
CA ASP A 241 -22.77 -1.97 -19.92
C ASP A 241 -22.37 -1.61 -21.34
N LEU A 242 -22.32 -2.61 -22.22
CA LEU A 242 -22.12 -2.37 -23.65
C LEU A 242 -23.22 -1.45 -24.22
N GLY A 243 -24.47 -1.66 -23.79
CA GLY A 243 -25.58 -0.80 -24.16
C GLY A 243 -25.34 0.66 -23.74
N ILE A 244 -24.82 0.88 -22.52
CA ILE A 244 -24.45 2.20 -22.01
C ILE A 244 -23.32 2.80 -22.84
N LEU A 245 -22.23 2.04 -23.10
CA LEU A 245 -21.09 2.49 -23.90
C LEU A 245 -21.54 2.98 -25.28
N VAL A 246 -22.31 2.15 -25.98
CA VAL A 246 -22.81 2.47 -27.32
C VAL A 246 -23.77 3.65 -27.31
N ALA A 247 -24.56 3.83 -26.24
CA ALA A 247 -25.49 4.95 -26.14
C ALA A 247 -24.79 6.31 -26.05
N VAL A 248 -23.56 6.37 -25.52
CA VAL A 248 -22.77 7.60 -25.38
C VAL A 248 -21.62 7.69 -26.39
N TRP A 249 -21.66 6.90 -27.46
CA TRP A 249 -20.62 6.85 -28.49
C TRP A 249 -20.30 8.22 -29.09
N GLY A 250 -19.00 8.52 -29.17
CA GLY A 250 -18.45 9.78 -29.68
C GLY A 250 -17.87 10.67 -28.58
N PRO A 251 -17.65 11.97 -28.87
CA PRO A 251 -16.98 12.88 -27.95
C PRO A 251 -17.75 13.05 -26.64
N CYS A 252 -17.04 13.03 -25.52
CA CYS A 252 -17.59 13.28 -24.20
C CYS A 252 -18.16 14.70 -24.11
N ARG A 253 -19.45 14.80 -23.77
CA ARG A 253 -20.17 16.08 -23.71
C ARG A 253 -20.24 16.66 -22.30
N THR A 254 -19.95 15.84 -21.30
CA THR A 254 -19.97 16.15 -19.87
C THR A 254 -18.63 15.76 -19.25
N ALA A 255 -18.28 16.38 -18.12
CA ALA A 255 -17.07 16.04 -17.37
C ALA A 255 -17.10 14.61 -16.80
N GLU A 256 -18.30 14.05 -16.62
CA GLU A 256 -18.51 12.66 -16.24
C GLU A 256 -18.86 11.86 -17.50
N CYS A 257 -17.85 11.23 -18.09
CA CYS A 257 -17.97 10.38 -19.26
C CYS A 257 -17.58 8.96 -18.86
N ILE A 258 -18.50 8.25 -18.20
CA ILE A 258 -18.19 6.97 -17.55
C ILE A 258 -17.71 5.89 -18.52
N ALA A 259 -18.12 5.98 -19.78
CA ALA A 259 -17.75 5.01 -20.82
C ALA A 259 -16.45 5.35 -21.57
N ASP A 260 -15.80 6.46 -21.23
CA ASP A 260 -14.45 6.82 -21.72
C ASP A 260 -13.42 6.15 -20.82
N LEU A 261 -13.19 4.85 -21.07
CA LEU A 261 -12.38 3.97 -20.24
C LEU A 261 -10.89 4.30 -20.36
N ASN A 262 -10.45 4.86 -21.49
CA ASN A 262 -9.05 5.27 -21.69
C ASN A 262 -8.79 6.75 -21.35
N GLN A 263 -9.83 7.50 -21.00
CA GLN A 263 -9.80 8.93 -20.63
C GLN A 263 -9.24 9.85 -21.72
N ASP A 264 -9.47 9.52 -23.00
CA ASP A 264 -9.04 10.33 -24.15
C ASP A 264 -10.05 11.42 -24.55
N GLY A 265 -11.21 11.46 -23.89
CA GLY A 265 -12.30 12.39 -24.12
C GLY A 265 -13.27 11.95 -25.23
N ILE A 266 -13.14 10.73 -25.77
CA ILE A 266 -13.96 10.21 -26.86
C ILE A 266 -14.30 8.73 -26.63
N VAL A 267 -15.58 8.42 -26.40
CA VAL A 267 -16.05 7.02 -26.36
C VAL A 267 -16.05 6.44 -27.76
N ASN A 268 -15.15 5.49 -28.02
CA ASN A 268 -14.97 4.91 -29.34
C ASN A 268 -14.61 3.41 -29.30
N GLY A 269 -14.11 2.88 -30.42
CA GLY A 269 -13.75 1.46 -30.54
C GLY A 269 -12.65 1.02 -29.58
N THR A 270 -11.84 1.95 -29.08
CA THR A 270 -10.81 1.70 -28.08
C THR A 270 -11.45 1.36 -26.72
N ASP A 271 -12.44 2.15 -26.29
CA ASP A 271 -13.20 1.89 -25.06
C ASP A 271 -14.03 0.63 -25.16
N LEU A 272 -14.63 0.36 -26.33
CA LEU A 272 -15.31 -0.91 -26.56
C LEU A 272 -14.33 -2.10 -26.40
N GLY A 273 -13.10 -1.97 -26.90
CA GLY A 273 -12.06 -2.97 -26.71
C GLY A 273 -11.73 -3.19 -25.24
N LEU A 274 -11.65 -2.12 -24.44
CA LEU A 274 -11.44 -2.19 -23.00
C LEU A 274 -12.61 -2.83 -22.27
N LEU A 275 -13.85 -2.44 -22.58
CA LEU A 275 -15.05 -3.05 -22.00
C LEU A 275 -15.12 -4.55 -22.28
N LEU A 276 -14.87 -4.96 -23.52
CA LEU A 276 -14.85 -6.38 -23.87
C LEU A 276 -13.70 -7.14 -23.21
N GLY A 277 -12.60 -6.45 -22.88
CA GLY A 277 -11.51 -6.99 -22.07
C GLY A 277 -11.92 -7.29 -20.63
N PHE A 278 -12.93 -6.58 -20.11
CA PHE A 278 -13.49 -6.79 -18.77
C PHE A 278 -14.77 -7.65 -18.76
N TRP A 279 -15.18 -8.23 -19.89
CA TRP A 279 -16.47 -8.91 -20.01
C TRP A 279 -16.61 -10.13 -19.08
N GLY A 280 -17.67 -10.15 -18.28
CA GLY A 280 -17.96 -11.21 -17.31
C GLY A 280 -18.24 -10.66 -15.91
N PRO A 281 -18.42 -11.56 -14.93
CA PRO A 281 -18.61 -11.15 -13.54
C PRO A 281 -17.37 -10.44 -12.97
N CYS A 282 -17.68 -9.50 -12.09
CA CYS A 282 -16.83 -8.91 -11.07
C CYS A 282 -16.93 -9.76 -9.78
#